data_AF-A0AAN9T373-F1
#
_entry.id   AF-A0AAN9T373-F1
#
_cell.length_a   1.000
_cell.length_b   1.000
_cell.length_c   1.000
_cell.angle_alpha   90.00
_cell.angle_beta   90.00
_cell.angle_gamma   90.00
#
_symmetry.space_group_name_H-M   'P 1'
#
loop_
_entity.id
_entity.type
_entity.pdbx_description
1 polymer ?
#
loop_
_entity_poly.entity_id
_entity_poly.type
_entity_poly.pdbx_seq_one_letter_code
_entity_poly.pdbx_strand_id
1 'polypeptide(L)'
;MNTSNKKRKESICGAIGNKDVLLLPHTTTDQDVLRVEVFRHTIVVNILVGSYCVFSNRGGLVHPHTSIEDLDELSTLLQVPLVVGTVNCSCDLIKAGLAVNDWKAFFGLDSTATELSVIESAFHLREAQPSAIVDEMRKSLIDSYV
;
A
#
# COMPACT_ATOMS: atom_id res chain seq x y z
N MET A 1 29.36 1.94 31.89
CA MET A 1 29.29 1.04 30.71
C MET A 1 28.00 0.26 30.80
N ASN A 2 26.96 0.64 30.04
CA ASN A 2 25.79 -0.21 29.79
C ASN A 2 25.26 0.18 28.41
N THR A 3 25.64 -0.61 27.41
CA THR A 3 25.30 -0.42 26.01
C THR A 3 23.81 -0.68 25.80
N SER A 4 23.07 0.39 25.52
CA SER A 4 21.71 0.38 24.99
C SER A 4 21.65 -0.41 23.69
N ASN A 5 21.31 -1.70 23.77
CA ASN A 5 20.86 -2.46 22.61
C ASN A 5 19.43 -2.05 22.26
N LYS A 6 19.36 -0.92 21.56
CA LYS A 6 18.22 -0.50 20.73
C LYS A 6 17.97 -1.62 19.73
N LYS A 7 17.13 -2.61 20.09
CA LYS A 7 16.60 -3.59 19.15
C LYS A 7 15.88 -2.80 18.06
N ARG A 8 16.58 -2.56 16.95
CA ARG A 8 16.01 -2.15 15.68
C ARG A 8 14.88 -3.13 15.40
N LYS A 9 13.64 -2.68 15.56
CA LYS A 9 12.47 -3.41 15.10
C LYS A 9 12.42 -3.21 13.58
N GLU A 10 13.31 -3.90 12.88
CA GLU A 10 13.16 -4.13 11.45
C GLU A 10 12.01 -5.14 11.34
N SER A 11 10.79 -4.65 11.06
CA SER A 11 9.65 -5.50 10.72
C SER A 11 9.90 -6.10 9.35
N ILE A 12 10.64 -7.20 9.31
CA ILE A 12 10.84 -8.00 8.10
C ILE A 12 9.59 -8.86 7.91
N CYS A 13 8.69 -8.34 7.08
CA CYS A 13 7.61 -8.99 6.33
C CYS A 13 6.79 -10.15 6.95
N GLY A 14 6.32 -9.99 8.20
CA GLY A 14 5.23 -10.80 8.74
C GLY A 14 3.86 -10.13 8.59
N ALA A 15 3.75 -8.88 9.01
CA ALA A 15 2.47 -8.18 9.12
C ALA A 15 2.31 -7.10 8.06
N ILE A 16 1.16 -7.07 7.41
CA ILE A 16 0.69 -5.90 6.65
C ILE A 16 -0.65 -5.52 7.23
N GLY A 17 -0.79 -4.24 7.54
CA GLY A 17 -2.05 -3.72 7.97
C GLY A 17 -2.19 -2.27 7.59
N ASN A 18 -3.44 -1.90 7.46
CA ASN A 18 -3.88 -0.53 7.37
C ASN A 18 -4.37 -0.09 8.78
N LYS A 19 -4.87 1.14 8.92
CA LYS A 19 -5.30 1.70 10.20
C LYS A 19 -6.37 0.85 10.91
N ASP A 20 -7.15 0.09 10.16
CA ASP A 20 -8.30 -0.66 10.69
C ASP A 20 -8.09 -2.18 10.67
N VAL A 21 -7.26 -2.71 9.75
CA VAL A 21 -7.12 -4.16 9.53
C VAL A 21 -5.65 -4.57 9.40
N LEU A 22 -5.27 -5.66 10.07
CA LEU A 22 -3.95 -6.29 10.01
C LEU A 22 -4.05 -7.75 9.56
N LEU A 23 -3.32 -8.10 8.52
CA LEU A 23 -3.12 -9.47 8.05
C LEU A 23 -1.85 -10.05 8.66
N LEU A 24 -1.97 -11.20 9.32
CA LEU A 24 -0.86 -11.91 9.96
C LEU A 24 -0.76 -13.37 9.46
N PRO A 25 0.47 -13.88 9.23
CA PRO A 25 0.74 -15.31 9.27
C PRO A 25 0.41 -15.86 10.66
N HIS A 26 0.01 -17.13 10.69
CA HIS A 26 -0.55 -17.93 11.79
C HIS A 26 0.00 -17.77 13.22
N THR A 27 1.07 -17.03 13.50
CA THR A 27 1.90 -17.17 14.71
C THR A 27 1.98 -15.98 15.67
N THR A 28 1.28 -14.85 15.46
CA THR A 28 1.45 -13.67 16.35
C THR A 28 0.14 -13.12 16.92
N THR A 29 0.09 -13.01 18.25
CA THR A 29 -1.00 -12.43 19.06
C THR A 29 -0.64 -11.00 19.47
N ASP A 30 -0.66 -10.05 18.53
CA ASP A 30 -0.39 -8.63 18.79
C ASP A 30 -1.64 -7.73 18.60
N GLN A 31 -2.83 -8.25 18.91
CA GLN A 31 -4.10 -7.51 18.82
C GLN A 31 -4.15 -6.31 19.78
N ASP A 32 -3.59 -6.47 20.99
CA ASP A 32 -3.72 -5.48 22.06
C ASP A 32 -2.85 -4.22 21.85
N VAL A 33 -1.78 -4.32 21.05
CA VAL A 33 -0.83 -3.22 20.84
C VAL A 33 -1.30 -2.27 19.75
N LEU A 34 -1.96 -2.79 18.72
CA LEU A 34 -2.31 -2.02 17.53
C LEU A 34 -3.78 -1.62 17.47
N ARG A 35 -4.67 -2.22 18.29
CA ARG A 35 -6.13 -1.93 18.29
C ARG A 35 -6.77 -2.01 16.90
N VAL A 36 -6.29 -2.94 16.08
CA VAL A 36 -6.78 -3.20 14.72
C VAL A 36 -7.31 -4.62 14.64
N GLU A 37 -8.28 -4.84 13.77
CA GLU A 37 -8.82 -6.17 13.56
C GLU A 37 -7.77 -7.04 12.88
N VAL A 38 -7.54 -8.23 13.44
CA VAL A 38 -6.54 -9.16 12.91
C VAL A 38 -7.25 -10.30 12.21
N PHE A 39 -7.06 -10.40 10.90
CA PHE A 39 -7.56 -11.53 10.11
C PHE A 39 -6.40 -12.45 9.72
N ARG A 40 -6.64 -13.76 9.87
CA ARG A 40 -5.72 -14.80 9.43
C ARG A 40 -6.17 -15.25 8.05
N HIS A 41 -5.40 -14.88 7.05
CA HIS A 41 -5.65 -15.26 5.67
C HIS A 41 -4.31 -15.59 5.01
N THR A 42 -4.30 -16.54 4.07
CA THR A 42 -3.10 -16.97 3.36
C THR A 42 -3.30 -16.64 1.89
N ILE A 43 -2.33 -15.99 1.26
CA ILE A 43 -2.40 -15.57 -0.14
C ILE A 43 -1.42 -16.43 -0.93
N VAL A 44 -1.87 -17.04 -2.02
CA VAL A 44 -1.02 -17.82 -2.95
C VAL A 44 -0.22 -18.91 -2.22
N VAL A 45 -0.88 -19.68 -1.34
CA VAL A 45 -0.29 -20.82 -0.60
C VAL A 45 0.89 -20.43 0.32
N ASN A 46 1.22 -19.14 0.43
CA ASN A 46 2.43 -18.67 1.09
C ASN A 46 2.11 -17.90 2.37
N ILE A 47 2.85 -18.19 3.44
CA ILE A 47 2.59 -17.60 4.76
C ILE A 47 2.99 -16.11 4.82
N LEU A 48 3.86 -15.65 3.92
CA LEU A 48 4.43 -14.29 3.97
C LEU A 48 3.56 -13.26 3.24
N VAL A 49 2.27 -13.19 3.56
CA VAL A 49 1.33 -12.16 3.09
C VAL A 49 1.96 -10.76 3.19
N GLY A 50 2.71 -10.57 4.27
CA GLY A 50 3.50 -9.40 4.60
C GLY A 50 4.52 -8.92 3.56
N SER A 51 4.87 -9.67 2.51
CA SER A 51 5.86 -9.28 1.48
C SER A 51 5.25 -9.15 0.09
N TYR A 52 4.18 -9.90 -0.16
CA TYR A 52 3.56 -10.05 -1.48
C TYR A 52 2.39 -9.09 -1.72
N CYS A 53 1.97 -8.34 -0.70
CA CYS A 53 0.87 -7.38 -0.80
C CYS A 53 1.30 -6.02 -0.24
N VAL A 54 0.53 -4.97 -0.54
CA VAL A 54 0.59 -3.66 0.14
C VAL A 54 -0.82 -3.06 0.11
N PHE A 55 -1.33 -2.61 1.25
CA PHE A 55 -2.67 -2.00 1.37
C PHE A 55 -2.59 -0.61 2.02
N SER A 56 -3.55 0.26 1.70
CA SER A 56 -3.81 1.58 2.27
C SER A 56 -5.32 1.75 2.49
N ASN A 57 -5.79 2.84 3.11
CA ASN A 57 -7.23 3.08 3.33
C ASN A 57 -8.02 3.27 2.04
N ARG A 58 -7.34 3.53 0.93
CA ARG A 58 -7.96 3.82 -0.37
C ARG A 58 -7.94 2.65 -1.36
N GLY A 59 -7.14 1.63 -1.08
CA GLY A 59 -6.93 0.52 -2.01
C GLY A 59 -5.69 -0.29 -1.69
N GLY A 60 -5.41 -1.29 -2.52
CA GLY A 60 -4.23 -2.13 -2.36
C GLY A 60 -3.75 -2.83 -3.61
N LEU A 61 -2.52 -3.32 -3.52
CA LEU A 61 -1.85 -4.06 -4.57
C LEU A 61 -1.48 -5.45 -4.08
N VAL A 62 -1.78 -6.45 -4.90
CA VAL A 62 -1.60 -7.87 -4.62
C VAL A 62 -0.82 -8.55 -5.75
N HIS A 63 -0.12 -9.63 -5.43
CA HIS A 63 0.68 -10.42 -6.35
C HIS A 63 -0.12 -10.95 -7.56
N PRO A 64 0.47 -10.96 -8.79
CA PRO A 64 -0.16 -11.43 -10.04
C PRO A 64 -0.72 -12.85 -10.04
N HIS A 65 -0.13 -13.74 -9.25
CA HIS A 65 -0.55 -15.14 -9.20
C HIS A 65 -1.72 -15.41 -8.24
N THR A 66 -2.33 -14.36 -7.69
CA THR A 66 -3.48 -14.51 -6.78
C THR A 66 -4.72 -14.89 -7.57
N SER A 67 -5.50 -15.84 -7.05
CA SER A 67 -6.76 -16.22 -7.66
C SER A 67 -7.75 -15.05 -7.55
N ILE A 68 -8.68 -14.97 -8.51
CA ILE A 68 -9.71 -13.92 -8.50
C ILE A 68 -10.66 -14.11 -7.30
N GLU A 69 -10.86 -15.36 -6.88
CA GLU A 69 -11.65 -15.75 -5.71
C GLU A 69 -11.03 -15.18 -4.42
N ASP A 70 -9.73 -15.45 -4.18
CA ASP A 70 -9.01 -14.94 -3.00
C ASP A 70 -8.98 -13.39 -2.99
N LEU A 71 -8.88 -12.78 -4.17
CA LEU A 71 -8.88 -11.33 -4.30
C LEU A 71 -10.21 -10.71 -3.89
N ASP A 72 -11.34 -11.30 -4.30
CA ASP A 72 -12.68 -10.81 -3.97
C ASP A 72 -13.01 -11.01 -2.48
N GLU A 73 -12.59 -12.15 -1.91
CA GLU A 73 -12.66 -12.40 -0.46
C GLU A 73 -11.88 -11.35 0.33
N LEU A 74 -10.64 -11.06 -0.06
CA LEU A 74 -9.80 -10.05 0.59
C LEU A 74 -10.35 -8.63 0.42
N SER A 75 -10.88 -8.30 -0.76
CA SER A 75 -11.52 -7.01 -1.04
C SER A 75 -12.75 -6.81 -0.13
N THR A 76 -13.54 -7.86 0.05
CA THR A 76 -14.71 -7.85 0.94
C THR A 76 -14.31 -7.73 2.41
N LEU A 77 -13.26 -8.43 2.84
CA LEU A 77 -12.75 -8.35 4.21
C LEU A 77 -12.15 -6.99 4.54
N LEU A 78 -11.34 -6.43 3.64
CA LEU A 78 -10.63 -5.17 3.86
C LEU A 78 -11.49 -3.94 3.55
N GLN A 79 -12.63 -4.12 2.88
CA GLN A 79 -13.52 -3.05 2.41
C GLN A 79 -12.82 -2.01 1.51
N VAL A 80 -11.74 -2.41 0.83
CA VAL A 80 -10.96 -1.54 -0.07
C VAL A 80 -10.77 -2.24 -1.42
N PRO A 81 -10.76 -1.47 -2.53
CA PRO A 81 -10.53 -2.06 -3.85
C PRO A 81 -9.11 -2.60 -3.96
N LEU A 82 -9.00 -3.87 -4.38
CA LEU A 82 -7.72 -4.54 -4.60
C LEU A 82 -7.44 -4.67 -6.08
N VAL A 83 -6.20 -4.39 -6.45
CA VAL A 83 -5.70 -4.53 -7.81
C VAL A 83 -4.51 -5.46 -7.82
N VAL A 84 -4.36 -6.18 -8.91
CA VAL A 84 -3.26 -7.09 -9.14
C VAL A 84 -2.17 -6.38 -9.95
N GLY A 85 -0.91 -6.46 -9.50
CA GLY A 85 0.20 -5.85 -10.24
C GLY A 85 1.57 -6.16 -9.70
N THR A 86 2.59 -5.69 -10.41
CA THR A 86 4.01 -5.85 -10.07
C THR A 86 4.68 -4.50 -9.85
N VAL A 87 5.88 -4.54 -9.28
CA VAL A 87 6.71 -3.36 -9.01
C VAL A 87 8.14 -3.69 -9.42
N ASN A 88 8.95 -2.68 -9.78
CA ASN A 88 10.38 -2.83 -10.11
C ASN A 88 10.63 -3.85 -11.23
N CYS A 89 9.98 -3.68 -12.39
CA CYS A 89 10.18 -4.54 -13.55
C CYS A 89 9.81 -6.01 -13.29
N SER A 90 8.57 -6.24 -12.84
CA SER A 90 8.05 -7.59 -12.58
C SER A 90 8.66 -8.32 -11.37
N CYS A 91 9.02 -7.59 -10.31
CA CYS A 91 9.39 -8.21 -9.04
C CYS A 91 8.14 -8.66 -8.27
N ASP A 92 8.13 -9.92 -7.84
CA ASP A 92 7.04 -10.53 -7.07
C ASP A 92 6.95 -9.98 -5.62
N LEU A 93 8.04 -9.39 -5.12
CA LEU A 93 8.12 -8.84 -3.76
C LEU A 93 7.64 -7.38 -3.73
N ILE A 94 6.32 -7.19 -3.80
CA ILE A 94 5.69 -5.86 -3.85
C ILE A 94 6.18 -4.96 -2.71
N LYS A 95 6.20 -5.44 -1.46
CA LYS A 95 6.58 -4.60 -0.31
C LYS A 95 8.06 -4.20 -0.29
N ALA A 96 8.93 -4.92 -1.00
CA ALA A 96 10.35 -4.55 -1.09
C ALA A 96 10.55 -3.31 -1.97
N GLY A 97 9.69 -3.14 -2.98
CA GLY A 97 9.79 -2.07 -3.96
C GLY A 97 8.79 -0.93 -3.79
N LEU A 98 7.77 -1.09 -2.95
CA LEU A 98 6.64 -0.17 -2.83
C LEU A 98 6.27 0.09 -1.38
N ALA A 99 6.21 1.37 -1.01
CA ALA A 99 5.69 1.85 0.26
C ALA A 99 4.61 2.90 -0.01
N VAL A 100 3.40 2.67 0.49
CA VAL A 100 2.25 3.53 0.20
C VAL A 100 1.65 4.10 1.47
N ASN A 101 1.15 5.32 1.34
CA ASN A 101 0.30 6.02 2.27
C ASN A 101 -0.90 6.59 1.48
N ASP A 102 -1.95 7.02 2.17
CA ASP A 102 -3.20 7.46 1.55
C ASP A 102 -3.06 8.67 0.59
N TRP A 103 -1.93 9.37 0.68
CA TRP A 103 -1.65 10.61 -0.04
C TRP A 103 -0.38 10.53 -0.89
N LYS A 104 0.48 9.52 -0.70
CA LYS A 104 1.76 9.37 -1.41
C LYS A 104 2.17 7.91 -1.52
N ALA A 105 2.77 7.53 -2.65
CA ALA A 105 3.47 6.26 -2.82
C ALA A 105 4.95 6.48 -3.16
N PHE A 106 5.81 5.66 -2.60
CA PHE A 106 7.23 5.57 -2.91
C PHE A 106 7.50 4.22 -3.56
N PHE A 107 8.20 4.25 -4.68
CA PHE A 107 8.54 3.08 -5.48
C PHE A 107 10.04 3.08 -5.80
N GLY A 108 10.58 1.90 -6.14
CA GLY A 108 11.96 1.78 -6.58
C GLY A 108 12.19 2.47 -7.93
N LEU A 109 13.44 2.91 -8.17
CA LEU A 109 13.82 3.64 -9.38
C LEU A 109 13.56 2.85 -10.67
N ASP A 110 13.62 1.52 -10.58
CA ASP A 110 13.46 0.60 -11.71
C ASP A 110 11.99 0.31 -12.04
N SER A 111 11.02 0.96 -11.37
CA SER A 111 9.59 0.75 -11.66
C SER A 111 9.21 1.34 -13.02
N THR A 112 8.45 0.57 -13.80
CA THR A 112 8.05 0.98 -15.16
C THR A 112 6.87 1.96 -15.11
N ALA A 113 6.75 2.86 -16.10
CA ALA A 113 5.64 3.82 -16.20
C ALA A 113 4.24 3.15 -16.19
N THR A 114 4.14 1.92 -16.71
CA THR A 114 2.92 1.11 -16.68
C THR A 114 2.58 0.65 -15.26
N GLU A 115 3.55 0.13 -14.51
CA GLU A 115 3.40 -0.26 -13.09
C GLU A 115 2.97 0.96 -12.26
N LEU A 116 3.60 2.11 -12.50
CA LEU A 116 3.27 3.39 -11.88
C LEU A 116 1.82 3.81 -12.13
N SER A 117 1.35 3.71 -13.37
CA SER A 117 -0.03 4.05 -13.71
C SER A 117 -1.04 3.13 -13.01
N VAL A 118 -0.71 1.86 -12.82
CA VAL A 118 -1.56 0.91 -12.09
C VAL A 118 -1.59 1.26 -10.61
N ILE A 119 -0.45 1.55 -9.99
CA ILE A 119 -0.35 1.95 -8.58
C ILE A 119 -1.11 3.25 -8.32
N GLU A 120 -0.94 4.26 -9.19
CA GLU A 120 -1.68 5.53 -9.08
C GLU A 120 -3.19 5.32 -9.11
N SER A 121 -3.67 4.43 -9.99
CA SER A 121 -5.09 4.11 -10.10
C SER A 121 -5.59 3.27 -8.93
N ALA A 122 -4.81 2.32 -8.44
CA ALA A 122 -5.20 1.42 -7.35
C ALA A 122 -5.36 2.17 -6.02
N PHE A 123 -4.46 3.11 -5.74
CA PHE A 123 -4.45 3.86 -4.48
C PHE A 123 -5.16 5.22 -4.54
N HIS A 124 -5.76 5.57 -5.69
CA HIS A 124 -6.45 6.84 -5.89
C HIS A 124 -5.59 8.06 -5.48
N LEU A 125 -4.31 8.04 -5.85
CA LEU A 125 -3.34 9.07 -5.45
C LEU A 125 -3.47 10.37 -6.25
N ARG A 126 -4.22 10.34 -7.37
CA ARG A 126 -4.56 11.53 -8.15
C ARG A 126 -5.65 12.34 -7.46
N GLU A 127 -5.27 13.07 -6.42
CA GLU A 127 -5.97 14.29 -5.98
C GLU A 127 -5.17 15.53 -6.41
N ALA A 128 -4.75 15.59 -7.68
CA ALA A 128 -4.48 16.89 -8.26
C ALA A 128 -5.83 17.50 -8.60
N GLN A 129 -6.45 18.19 -7.64
CA GLN A 129 -7.58 19.10 -7.88
C GLN A 129 -7.20 20.01 -9.06
N PRO A 130 -7.70 19.78 -10.29
CA PRO A 130 -7.37 20.64 -11.41
C PRO A 130 -7.96 22.04 -11.19
N SER A 131 -8.99 22.14 -10.35
CA SER A 131 -9.57 23.37 -9.82
C SER A 131 -8.55 24.26 -9.10
N ALA A 132 -7.67 23.71 -8.26
CA ALA A 132 -6.67 24.52 -7.54
C ALA A 132 -5.65 25.15 -8.49
N ILE A 133 -5.23 24.40 -9.53
CA ILE A 133 -4.30 24.87 -10.56
C ILE A 133 -5.00 25.91 -11.46
N VAL A 134 -6.27 25.67 -11.83
CA VAL A 134 -7.06 26.62 -12.63
C VAL A 134 -7.36 27.89 -11.85
N ASP A 135 -7.66 27.80 -10.56
CA ASP A 135 -7.90 28.97 -9.71
C ASP A 135 -6.62 29.75 -9.43
N GLU A 136 -5.47 29.10 -9.31
CA GLU A 136 -4.16 29.75 -9.26
C GLU A 136 -3.81 30.45 -10.58
N MET A 137 -4.08 29.80 -11.72
CA MET A 137 -3.93 30.39 -13.06
C MET A 137 -4.87 31.57 -13.29
N ARG A 138 -6.12 31.51 -12.80
CA ARG A 138 -7.06 32.64 -12.85
C ARG A 138 -6.57 33.79 -11.99
N LYS A 139 -6.05 33.50 -10.79
CA LYS A 139 -5.58 34.52 -9.86
C LYS A 139 -4.35 35.27 -10.38
N SER A 140 -3.42 34.58 -11.03
CA SER A 140 -2.24 35.21 -11.65
C SER A 140 -2.61 36.09 -12.86
N LEU A 141 -3.63 35.70 -13.63
CA LEU A 141 -4.14 36.54 -14.74
C LEU A 141 -4.81 37.82 -14.23
N ILE A 142 -5.55 37.75 -13.12
CA ILE A 142 -6.25 38.91 -12.55
C ILE A 142 -5.26 39.93 -11.95
N ASP A 143 -4.16 39.46 -11.35
CA ASP A 143 -3.12 40.31 -10.75
C ASP A 143 -2.26 41.05 -11.80
N SER A 144 -2.31 40.62 -13.07
CA SER A 144 -1.60 41.29 -14.18
C SER A 144 -2.36 42.46 -14.81
N TYR A 145 -3.64 42.65 -14.45
CA TYR A 145 -4.55 43.62 -15.06
C TYR A 145 -5.08 44.70 -14.09
N VAL A 146 -4.60 44.70 -12.85
CA VAL A 146 -4.82 45.73 -11.81
C VAL A 146 -3.50 46.42 -11.53
#